data_AF-A0A1Q9R5D5-F1
#
_entry.id   AF-A0A1Q9R5D5-F1
#
_cell.length_a   1.000
_cell.length_b   1.000
_cell.length_c   1.000
_cell.angle_alpha   90.00
_cell.angle_beta   90.00
_cell.angle_gamma   90.00
#
_symmetry.space_group_name_H-M   'P 1'
#
loop_
_entity.id
_entity.type
_entity.pdbx_description
1 polymer ?
#
loop_
_entity_poly.entity_id
_entity_poly.type
_entity_poly.pdbx_seq_one_letter_code
_entity_poly.pdbx_strand_id
1 'polypeptide(L)'
;MKPRSWDSTRPRERACLKARGLVLMLAGLSCVVAGGGVQARIMGINHTHWAINHFAVDGHSGLDIIGPWQGGGGGHISLPSEWLPGMTVRVDWETGVGSSAGFPGFADRTKYLAWIAQADAQKRQHSKFAPVPDYTNQKVCGVTVHFLPCDEIQVTTSCYGYGHPDYPIKTPLRLPEPQSCPALSESAPAQGAPL
;
A
#
# COMPACT_ATOMS: atom_id res chain seq x y z
N MET A 1 -23.20 -5.62 83.95
CA MET A 1 -24.45 -4.82 83.92
C MET A 1 -24.22 -3.45 84.56
N LYS A 2 -24.18 -2.39 83.75
CA LYS A 2 -24.69 -1.02 84.00
C LYS A 2 -24.81 -0.32 82.64
N PRO A 3 -25.73 0.64 82.47
CA PRO A 3 -26.59 0.72 81.28
C PRO A 3 -26.31 1.92 80.37
N ARG A 4 -26.97 1.89 79.21
CA ARG A 4 -27.16 2.97 78.22
C ARG A 4 -27.29 4.37 78.83
N SER A 5 -26.77 5.35 78.11
CA SER A 5 -27.54 6.58 77.83
C SER A 5 -27.00 7.25 76.56
N TRP A 6 -27.77 7.13 75.48
CA TRP A 6 -27.75 8.11 74.40
C TRP A 6 -28.41 9.38 74.93
N ASP A 7 -27.71 10.50 74.84
CA ASP A 7 -28.31 11.82 75.00
C ASP A 7 -28.51 12.44 73.62
N SER A 8 -29.78 12.65 73.30
CA SER A 8 -30.28 13.14 72.03
C SER A 8 -30.88 14.53 72.23
N THR A 9 -30.07 15.56 72.51
CA THR A 9 -30.59 16.94 72.52
C THR A 9 -29.52 18.01 72.22
N ARG A 10 -29.36 18.41 70.93
CA ARG A 10 -29.82 19.74 70.44
C ARG A 10 -29.32 20.07 69.01
N PRO A 11 -30.11 20.88 68.27
CA PRO A 11 -29.98 21.04 66.82
C PRO A 11 -29.22 22.33 66.44
N ARG A 12 -28.78 22.44 65.18
CA ARG A 12 -29.10 23.58 64.30
C ARG A 12 -28.57 23.36 62.88
N GLU A 13 -29.47 23.66 61.95
CA GLU A 13 -29.37 23.55 60.51
C GLU A 13 -28.36 24.52 59.87
N ARG A 14 -28.22 24.34 58.54
CA ARG A 14 -27.64 25.17 57.47
C ARG A 14 -26.21 24.74 57.11
N ALA A 15 -25.88 24.44 55.86
CA ALA A 15 -26.53 24.73 54.60
C ALA A 15 -26.15 23.68 53.54
N CYS A 16 -27.05 23.48 52.58
CA CYS A 16 -26.78 22.79 51.33
C CYS A 16 -25.55 23.39 50.63
N LEU A 17 -24.63 22.54 50.19
CA LEU A 17 -23.98 22.77 48.90
C LEU A 17 -24.03 21.48 48.10
N LYS A 18 -24.88 21.52 47.07
CA LYS A 18 -25.09 20.46 46.10
C LYS A 18 -23.84 20.39 45.21
N ALA A 19 -23.24 19.22 45.08
CA ALA A 19 -22.41 18.90 43.92
C ALA A 19 -22.88 17.54 43.39
N ARG A 20 -23.90 17.61 42.52
CA ARG A 20 -24.24 16.51 41.62
C ARG A 20 -23.15 16.46 40.56
N GLY A 21 -22.47 15.32 40.48
CA GLY A 21 -21.53 15.02 39.41
C GLY A 21 -21.37 13.51 39.27
N LEU A 22 -22.42 12.83 38.80
CA LEU A 22 -22.29 11.45 38.37
C LEU A 22 -21.56 11.45 37.02
N VAL A 23 -20.25 11.23 37.05
CA VAL A 23 -19.45 11.00 35.84
C VAL A 23 -19.68 9.55 35.41
N LEU A 24 -20.58 9.35 34.43
CA LEU A 24 -20.65 8.11 33.66
C LEU A 24 -19.47 8.10 32.66
N MET A 25 -18.36 7.50 33.06
CA MET A 25 -17.30 7.10 32.13
C MET A 25 -17.84 5.95 31.28
N LEU A 26 -18.41 6.26 30.11
CA LEU A 26 -18.60 5.27 29.05
C LEU A 26 -17.22 4.87 28.53
N ALA A 27 -16.69 3.77 29.05
CA ALA A 27 -15.57 3.07 28.44
C ALA A 27 -16.04 2.55 27.08
N GLY A 28 -15.84 3.35 26.03
CA GLY A 28 -15.94 2.91 24.66
C GLY A 28 -14.85 1.89 24.39
N LEU A 29 -15.17 0.61 24.63
CA LEU A 29 -14.36 -0.50 24.19
C LEU A 29 -14.47 -0.55 22.67
N SER A 30 -13.61 0.18 21.97
CA SER A 30 -13.39 -0.06 20.55
C SER A 30 -12.88 -1.50 20.41
N CYS A 31 -13.76 -2.42 20.03
CA CYS A 31 -13.37 -3.72 19.52
C CYS A 31 -12.45 -3.46 18.32
N VAL A 32 -11.14 -3.55 18.54
CA VAL A 32 -10.20 -3.78 17.45
C VAL A 32 -10.50 -5.20 17.00
N VAL A 33 -11.30 -5.34 15.95
CA VAL A 33 -11.43 -6.61 15.24
C VAL A 33 -10.05 -6.86 14.64
N ALA A 34 -9.26 -7.70 15.29
CA ALA A 34 -8.05 -8.26 14.71
C ALA A 34 -8.51 -9.20 13.59
N GLY A 35 -8.83 -8.65 12.42
CA GLY A 35 -9.01 -9.42 11.21
C GLY A 35 -7.70 -10.15 10.93
N GLY A 36 -7.76 -11.46 10.71
CA GLY A 36 -6.58 -12.23 10.33
C GLY A 36 -5.92 -11.64 9.08
N GLY A 37 -4.59 -11.68 9.02
CA GLY A 37 -3.82 -11.24 7.85
C GLY A 37 -3.17 -12.42 7.14
N VAL A 38 -3.15 -12.39 5.81
CA VAL A 38 -2.33 -13.30 5.00
C VAL A 38 -1.01 -12.63 4.66
N GLN A 39 0.10 -13.28 5.02
CA GLN A 39 1.43 -12.83 4.62
C GLN A 39 1.65 -13.09 3.13
N ALA A 40 2.08 -12.07 2.40
CA ALA A 40 2.34 -12.13 0.96
C ALA A 40 3.70 -11.48 0.65
N ARG A 41 4.41 -12.02 -0.35
CA ARG A 41 5.64 -11.38 -0.87
C ARG A 41 5.28 -10.29 -1.89
N ILE A 42 5.97 -9.16 -1.83
CA ILE A 42 5.87 -8.10 -2.82
C ILE A 42 6.85 -8.40 -3.95
N MET A 43 6.31 -8.56 -5.14
CA MET A 43 7.07 -8.82 -6.36
C MET A 43 6.73 -7.76 -7.42
N GLY A 44 7.58 -7.63 -8.43
CA GLY A 44 7.35 -6.75 -9.56
C GLY A 44 7.74 -7.41 -10.88
N ILE A 45 6.99 -7.12 -11.93
CA ILE A 45 7.32 -7.44 -13.33
C ILE A 45 7.30 -6.13 -14.10
N ASN A 46 8.44 -5.74 -14.65
CA ASN A 46 8.59 -4.51 -15.41
C ASN A 46 8.44 -4.81 -16.90
N HIS A 47 7.41 -4.24 -17.54
CA HIS A 47 7.16 -4.35 -18.99
C HIS A 47 7.67 -3.14 -19.77
N THR A 48 8.43 -2.25 -19.11
CA THR A 48 8.88 -0.97 -19.65
C THR A 48 10.38 -0.97 -19.98
N HIS A 49 10.80 0.04 -20.72
CA HIS A 49 12.21 0.27 -21.04
C HIS A 49 12.97 1.01 -19.94
N TRP A 50 12.27 1.58 -18.96
CA TRP A 50 12.88 2.22 -17.79
C TRP A 50 13.21 1.18 -16.72
N ALA A 51 14.21 1.43 -15.88
CA ALA A 51 14.33 0.69 -14.64
C ALA A 51 13.30 1.20 -13.62
N ILE A 52 12.81 0.28 -12.78
CA ILE A 52 12.10 0.59 -11.56
C ILE A 52 13.14 0.65 -10.44
N ASN A 53 13.60 1.86 -10.12
CA ASN A 53 14.69 2.11 -9.16
C ASN A 53 14.29 1.80 -7.73
N HIS A 54 13.00 1.93 -7.41
CA HIS A 54 12.40 1.44 -6.19
C HIS A 54 10.88 1.33 -6.40
N PHE A 55 10.22 0.51 -5.59
CA PHE A 55 8.76 0.54 -5.48
C PHE A 55 8.30 0.07 -4.11
N ALA A 56 7.08 0.43 -3.76
CA ALA A 56 6.41 0.01 -2.55
C ALA A 56 4.91 -0.21 -2.79
N VAL A 57 4.30 -1.09 -2.00
CA VAL A 57 2.86 -1.36 -1.97
C VAL A 57 2.34 -1.01 -0.58
N ASP A 58 1.42 -0.05 -0.49
CA ASP A 58 0.91 0.51 0.78
C ASP A 58 2.05 0.84 1.77
N GLY A 59 3.12 1.46 1.26
CA GLY A 59 4.30 1.82 2.04
C GLY A 59 5.28 0.68 2.35
N HIS A 60 4.97 -0.57 1.97
CA HIS A 60 5.87 -1.71 2.15
C HIS A 60 6.79 -1.85 0.95
N SER A 61 8.11 -1.78 1.18
CA SER A 61 9.12 -1.83 0.11
C SER A 61 9.12 -3.16 -0.63
N GLY A 62 9.23 -3.11 -1.96
CA GLY A 62 9.47 -4.27 -2.82
C GLY A 62 10.91 -4.83 -2.76
N LEU A 63 11.82 -4.14 -2.08
CA LEU A 63 13.27 -4.40 -1.91
C LEU A 63 14.13 -4.24 -3.17
N ASP A 64 13.75 -4.85 -4.28
CA ASP A 64 14.63 -4.91 -5.46
C ASP A 64 14.50 -3.70 -6.39
N ILE A 65 15.60 -3.41 -7.08
CA ILE A 65 15.60 -2.62 -8.33
C ILE A 65 15.26 -3.57 -9.48
N ILE A 66 14.31 -3.19 -10.33
CA ILE A 66 13.89 -4.03 -11.46
C ILE A 66 14.33 -3.39 -12.76
N GLY A 67 15.24 -4.06 -13.47
CA GLY A 67 15.71 -3.60 -14.77
C GLY A 67 14.60 -3.59 -15.85
N PRO A 68 14.86 -2.97 -17.01
CA PRO A 68 13.94 -2.99 -18.14
C PRO A 68 13.58 -4.43 -18.55
N TRP A 69 12.29 -4.72 -18.71
CA TRP A 69 11.80 -6.04 -19.15
C TRP A 69 12.27 -7.20 -18.24
N GLN A 70 12.23 -7.01 -16.93
CA GLN A 70 12.67 -8.00 -15.94
C GLN A 70 11.63 -8.16 -14.83
N GLY A 71 11.80 -9.21 -14.01
CA GLY A 71 11.06 -9.38 -12.77
C GLY A 71 12.00 -9.36 -11.57
N GLY A 72 11.48 -9.02 -10.40
CA GLY A 72 12.24 -8.98 -9.15
C GLY A 72 11.32 -8.73 -7.96
N GLY A 73 11.91 -8.52 -6.80
CA GLY A 73 11.23 -8.18 -5.56
C GLY A 73 11.65 -9.09 -4.41
N GLY A 74 10.97 -8.95 -3.29
CA GLY A 74 11.31 -9.73 -2.10
C GLY A 74 10.72 -9.21 -0.80
N GLY A 75 10.17 -7.99 -0.83
CA GLY A 75 9.45 -7.38 0.29
C GLY A 75 8.26 -8.20 0.77
N HIS A 76 7.66 -7.82 1.89
CA HIS A 76 6.52 -8.53 2.49
C HIS A 76 5.41 -7.55 2.86
N ILE A 77 4.16 -7.99 2.73
CA ILE A 77 2.95 -7.26 3.11
C ILE A 77 1.93 -8.21 3.72
N SER A 78 1.09 -7.70 4.62
CA SER A 78 -0.08 -8.42 5.14
C SER A 78 -1.33 -7.92 4.44
N LEU A 79 -2.04 -8.82 3.73
CA LEU A 79 -3.36 -8.53 3.19
C LEU A 79 -4.45 -9.05 4.14
N PRO A 80 -5.66 -8.47 4.13
CA PRO A 80 -6.81 -9.02 4.84
C PRO A 80 -7.07 -10.49 4.47
N SER A 81 -7.50 -11.31 5.45
CA SER A 81 -7.87 -12.71 5.22
C SER A 81 -9.04 -12.89 4.27
N GLU A 82 -9.93 -11.91 4.22
CA GLU A 82 -11.09 -11.88 3.33
C GLU A 82 -10.93 -10.74 2.34
N TRP A 83 -11.15 -11.03 1.06
CA TRP A 83 -11.21 -9.99 0.04
C TRP A 83 -12.57 -9.30 0.10
N LEU A 84 -12.59 -7.98 -0.11
CA LEU A 84 -13.80 -7.18 -0.21
C LEU A 84 -13.88 -6.50 -1.58
N PRO A 85 -15.09 -6.41 -2.18
CA PRO A 85 -15.30 -5.64 -3.39
C PRO A 85 -14.77 -4.21 -3.28
N GLY A 86 -13.98 -3.80 -4.28
CA GLY A 86 -13.38 -2.46 -4.33
C GLY A 86 -12.06 -2.31 -3.56
N MET A 87 -11.48 -3.39 -3.03
CA MET A 87 -10.13 -3.34 -2.47
C MET A 87 -9.10 -2.85 -3.48
N THR A 88 -8.27 -1.90 -3.04
CA THR A 88 -7.16 -1.35 -3.81
C THR A 88 -5.91 -1.29 -2.94
N VAL A 89 -4.76 -1.31 -3.59
CA VAL A 89 -3.47 -0.94 -2.97
C VAL A 89 -2.92 0.31 -3.64
N ARG A 90 -2.23 1.16 -2.87
CA ARG A 90 -1.41 2.24 -3.41
C ARG A 90 -0.03 1.69 -3.76
N VAL A 91 0.40 1.91 -4.99
CA VAL A 91 1.76 1.60 -5.42
C VAL A 91 2.50 2.90 -5.65
N ASP A 92 3.67 3.01 -5.05
CA ASP A 92 4.63 4.09 -5.28
C ASP A 92 5.86 3.51 -5.97
N TRP A 93 6.41 4.20 -6.96
CA TRP A 93 7.64 3.76 -7.61
C TRP A 93 8.41 4.90 -8.25
N GLU A 94 9.70 4.67 -8.49
CA GLU A 94 10.54 5.56 -9.29
C GLU A 94 10.99 4.87 -10.56
N THR A 95 10.83 5.55 -11.69
CA THR A 95 11.49 5.15 -12.94
C THR A 95 12.79 5.91 -13.14
N GLY A 96 13.75 5.31 -13.84
CA GLY A 96 14.99 5.98 -14.26
C GLY A 96 15.83 5.14 -15.22
N VAL A 97 17.01 5.65 -15.58
CA VAL A 97 17.93 4.95 -16.49
C VAL A 97 18.31 3.58 -15.95
N GLY A 98 18.06 2.53 -16.72
CA GLY A 98 18.40 1.14 -16.36
C GLY A 98 19.77 0.68 -16.87
N SER A 99 20.66 1.61 -17.24
CA SER A 99 21.92 1.31 -17.91
C SER A 99 23.05 2.25 -17.46
N SER A 100 24.28 1.73 -17.45
CA SER A 100 25.49 2.52 -17.25
C SER A 100 26.06 3.10 -18.56
N ALA A 101 25.25 3.18 -19.61
CA ALA A 101 25.65 3.76 -20.89
C ALA A 101 26.17 5.20 -20.70
N GLY A 102 27.27 5.52 -21.39
CA GLY A 102 27.92 6.83 -21.28
C GLY A 102 28.70 7.07 -19.98
N PHE A 103 28.86 6.05 -19.11
CA PHE A 103 29.67 6.18 -17.89
C PHE A 103 31.12 6.56 -18.23
N PRO A 104 31.63 7.72 -17.78
CA PRO A 104 32.92 8.26 -18.21
C PRO A 104 34.13 7.66 -17.44
N GLY A 105 33.90 6.68 -16.57
CA GLY A 105 34.88 6.25 -15.59
C GLY A 105 35.00 7.23 -14.42
N PHE A 106 35.91 6.94 -13.50
CA PHE A 106 36.08 7.72 -12.25
C PHE A 106 37.25 8.73 -12.31
N ALA A 107 38.05 8.74 -13.39
CA ALA A 107 39.27 9.55 -13.47
C ALA A 107 38.99 11.06 -13.56
N ASP A 108 37.91 11.45 -14.25
CA ASP A 108 37.49 12.84 -14.39
C ASP A 108 36.24 13.09 -13.54
N ARG A 109 36.43 13.75 -12.40
CA ARG A 109 35.34 14.01 -11.45
C ARG A 109 34.26 14.91 -12.04
N THR A 110 34.62 15.88 -12.88
CA THR A 110 33.65 16.81 -13.48
C THR A 110 32.74 16.06 -14.44
N LYS A 111 33.30 15.19 -15.30
CA LYS A 111 32.50 14.34 -16.19
C LYS A 111 31.65 13.34 -15.43
N TYR A 112 32.19 12.72 -14.39
CA TYR A 112 31.45 11.78 -13.53
C TYR A 112 30.22 12.45 -12.89
N LEU A 113 30.39 13.64 -12.31
CA LEU A 113 29.27 14.38 -11.69
C LEU A 113 28.23 14.82 -12.74
N ALA A 114 28.66 15.25 -13.92
CA ALA A 114 27.75 15.59 -15.01
C ALA A 114 26.92 14.38 -15.47
N TRP A 115 27.55 13.20 -15.57
CA TRP A 115 26.87 11.95 -15.92
C TRP A 115 25.83 11.54 -14.88
N ILE A 116 26.14 11.63 -13.57
CA ILE A 116 25.17 11.38 -12.50
C ILE A 116 24.00 12.36 -12.58
N ALA A 117 24.28 13.65 -12.73
CA ALA A 117 23.23 14.66 -12.81
C ALA A 117 22.28 14.42 -14.01
N GLN A 118 22.80 13.95 -15.14
CA GLN A 118 21.98 13.56 -16.29
C GLN A 118 21.13 12.32 -16.00
N ALA A 119 21.68 11.30 -15.34
CA ALA A 119 20.94 10.12 -14.94
C ALA A 119 19.82 10.48 -13.94
N ASP A 120 20.12 11.32 -12.95
CA ASP A 120 19.16 11.78 -11.94
C ASP A 120 18.04 12.64 -12.54
N ALA A 121 18.34 13.48 -13.55
CA ALA A 121 17.34 14.30 -14.23
C ALA A 121 16.27 13.48 -14.98
N GLN A 122 16.57 12.21 -15.29
CA GLN A 122 15.62 11.30 -15.93
C GLN A 122 14.73 10.56 -14.92
N LYS A 123 15.01 10.66 -13.62
CA LYS A 123 14.17 10.01 -12.60
C LYS A 123 12.79 10.62 -12.54
N ARG A 124 11.78 9.80 -12.32
CA ARG A 124 10.38 10.22 -12.11
C ARG A 124 9.77 9.44 -10.96
N GLN A 125 9.11 10.15 -10.06
CA GLN A 125 8.30 9.55 -9.00
C GLN A 125 6.88 9.35 -9.49
N HIS A 126 6.29 8.23 -9.12
CA HIS A 126 4.95 7.84 -9.51
C HIS A 126 4.18 7.33 -8.29
N SER A 127 2.86 7.50 -8.34
CA SER A 127 1.95 6.96 -7.34
C SER A 127 0.61 6.64 -7.98
N LYS A 128 0.10 5.43 -7.79
CA LYS A 128 -1.18 5.01 -8.38
C LYS A 128 -1.87 3.97 -7.52
N PHE A 129 -3.19 4.07 -7.42
CA PHE A 129 -4.02 3.02 -6.85
C PHE A 129 -4.32 1.95 -7.91
N ALA A 130 -4.16 0.70 -7.54
CA ALA A 130 -4.52 -0.44 -8.37
C ALA A 130 -5.55 -1.33 -7.66
N PRO A 131 -6.56 -1.84 -8.36
CA PRO A 131 -7.47 -2.83 -7.80
C PRO A 131 -6.70 -4.11 -7.46
N VAL A 132 -7.04 -4.69 -6.30
CA VAL A 132 -6.57 -6.03 -5.92
C VAL A 132 -7.58 -7.04 -6.49
N PRO A 133 -7.17 -8.00 -7.34
CA PRO A 133 -8.07 -9.02 -7.84
C PRO A 133 -8.70 -9.84 -6.72
N ASP A 134 -9.94 -10.28 -6.93
CA ASP A 134 -10.65 -11.15 -6.00
C ASP A 134 -9.86 -12.44 -5.77
N TYR A 135 -9.48 -12.65 -4.51
CA TYR A 135 -8.78 -13.85 -4.04
C TYR A 135 -9.65 -14.71 -3.12
N THR A 136 -10.97 -14.50 -3.12
CA THR A 136 -11.92 -15.35 -2.40
C THR A 136 -11.77 -16.80 -2.88
N ASN A 137 -11.71 -17.74 -1.93
CA ASN A 137 -11.48 -19.16 -2.17
C ASN A 137 -10.17 -19.50 -2.90
N GLN A 138 -9.20 -18.58 -2.92
CA GLN A 138 -7.89 -18.77 -3.53
C GLN A 138 -6.78 -18.55 -2.50
N LYS A 139 -5.64 -19.21 -2.72
CA LYS A 139 -4.45 -18.94 -1.91
C LYS A 139 -3.78 -17.65 -2.40
N VAL A 140 -3.44 -16.78 -1.45
CA VAL A 140 -2.59 -15.61 -1.70
C VAL A 140 -1.15 -15.98 -1.40
N CYS A 141 -0.23 -15.74 -2.36
CA CYS A 141 1.20 -16.00 -2.16
C CYS A 141 2.07 -14.74 -2.33
N GLY A 142 1.60 -13.78 -3.11
CA GLY A 142 2.31 -12.53 -3.32
C GLY A 142 1.36 -11.39 -3.63
N VAL A 143 1.91 -10.19 -3.72
CA VAL A 143 1.33 -9.04 -4.41
C VAL A 143 2.34 -8.69 -5.48
N THR A 144 2.06 -9.11 -6.72
CA THR A 144 2.94 -8.82 -7.85
C THR A 144 2.42 -7.61 -8.59
N VAL A 145 3.23 -6.55 -8.67
CA VAL A 145 2.94 -5.35 -9.44
C VAL A 145 3.50 -5.52 -10.85
N HIS A 146 2.67 -5.34 -11.87
CA HIS A 146 3.10 -5.24 -13.25
C HIS A 146 3.20 -3.77 -13.62
N PHE A 147 4.40 -3.30 -13.92
CA PHE A 147 4.64 -1.93 -14.41
C PHE A 147 4.53 -1.92 -15.93
N LEU A 148 3.57 -1.16 -16.45
CA LEU A 148 3.24 -1.09 -17.87
C LEU A 148 3.67 0.26 -18.46
N PRO A 149 3.79 0.37 -19.80
CA PRO A 149 3.92 1.67 -20.45
C PRO A 149 2.82 2.64 -20.02
N CYS A 150 3.10 3.94 -20.12
CA CYS A 150 2.18 5.02 -19.71
C CYS A 150 1.88 5.08 -18.22
N ASP A 151 2.83 4.65 -17.39
CA ASP A 151 2.72 4.69 -15.92
C ASP A 151 1.46 3.95 -15.42
N GLU A 152 1.03 2.96 -16.20
CA GLU A 152 -0.06 2.05 -15.87
C GLU A 152 0.47 0.88 -15.04
N ILE A 153 -0.38 0.36 -14.15
CA ILE A 153 -0.04 -0.78 -13.31
C ILE A 153 -1.18 -1.78 -13.25
N GLN A 154 -0.82 -3.05 -13.08
CA GLN A 154 -1.74 -4.13 -12.73
C GLN A 154 -1.21 -4.86 -11.51
N VAL A 155 -2.11 -5.41 -10.69
CA VAL A 155 -1.74 -6.17 -9.50
C VAL A 155 -2.33 -7.57 -9.59
N THR A 156 -1.60 -8.55 -9.07
CA THR A 156 -2.09 -9.92 -8.90
C THR A 156 -1.62 -10.53 -7.60
N THR A 157 -2.42 -11.43 -7.04
CA THR A 157 -2.14 -12.17 -5.81
C THR A 157 -1.72 -13.63 -6.02
N SER A 158 -1.54 -14.02 -7.28
CA SER A 158 -1.33 -15.41 -7.71
C SER A 158 -0.13 -16.09 -7.04
N CYS A 159 -0.27 -17.40 -6.81
CA CYS A 159 0.82 -18.28 -6.42
C CYS A 159 1.67 -18.78 -7.57
N TYR A 160 1.23 -18.59 -8.82
CA TYR A 160 2.02 -18.94 -9.98
C TYR A 160 3.05 -17.85 -10.29
N GLY A 161 4.16 -18.24 -10.92
CA GLY A 161 5.12 -17.29 -11.48
C GLY A 161 4.66 -16.72 -12.83
N TYR A 162 5.12 -15.52 -13.17
CA TYR A 162 4.87 -14.94 -14.50
C TYR A 162 5.38 -15.87 -15.61
N GLY A 163 4.57 -16.07 -16.65
CA GLY A 163 4.81 -17.03 -17.74
C GLY A 163 4.13 -18.39 -17.55
N HIS A 164 3.64 -18.73 -16.35
CA HIS A 164 2.88 -19.96 -16.14
C HIS A 164 1.51 -19.91 -16.86
N PRO A 165 0.99 -21.05 -17.39
CA PRO A 165 -0.34 -21.10 -18.02
C PRO A 165 -1.48 -20.59 -17.14
N ASP A 166 -1.40 -20.78 -15.84
CA ASP A 166 -2.42 -20.33 -14.86
C ASP A 166 -2.14 -18.95 -14.25
N TYR A 167 -1.06 -18.27 -14.65
CA TYR A 167 -0.78 -16.92 -14.16
C TYR A 167 -1.78 -15.91 -14.75
N PRO A 168 -2.47 -15.07 -13.97
CA PRO A 168 -3.63 -14.32 -14.47
C PRO A 168 -3.29 -13.20 -15.46
N ILE A 169 -2.11 -12.58 -15.36
CA ILE A 169 -1.71 -11.48 -16.27
C ILE A 169 -0.85 -12.04 -17.41
N LYS A 170 -1.37 -11.94 -18.64
CA LYS A 170 -0.71 -12.48 -19.86
C LYS A 170 0.02 -11.45 -20.70
N THR A 171 0.01 -10.20 -20.25
CA THR A 171 0.68 -9.09 -20.94
C THR A 171 2.14 -9.45 -21.23
N PRO A 172 2.60 -9.42 -22.49
CA PRO A 172 3.97 -9.75 -22.85
C PRO A 172 4.99 -8.82 -22.20
N LEU A 173 6.16 -9.37 -21.85
CA LEU A 173 7.23 -8.62 -21.19
C LEU A 173 7.73 -7.43 -22.01
N ARG A 174 7.77 -7.57 -23.34
CA ARG A 174 8.11 -6.49 -24.28
C ARG A 174 6.84 -6.08 -25.02
N LEU A 175 6.24 -4.99 -24.57
CA LEU A 175 5.16 -4.33 -25.29
C LEU A 175 5.74 -3.35 -26.32
N PRO A 176 5.09 -3.19 -27.50
CA PRO A 176 5.36 -2.05 -28.35
C PRO A 176 5.10 -0.77 -27.55
N GLU A 177 6.02 0.19 -27.63
CA GLU A 177 5.84 1.45 -26.94
C GLU A 177 4.70 2.24 -27.62
N PRO A 178 3.66 2.63 -26.87
CA PRO A 178 2.58 3.41 -27.45
C PRO A 178 3.11 4.77 -27.88
N GLN A 179 2.75 5.22 -29.10
CA GLN A 179 3.19 6.51 -29.64
C GLN A 179 2.73 7.71 -28.79
N SER A 180 1.67 7.52 -28.01
CA SER A 180 1.21 8.47 -27.01
C SER A 180 0.43 7.72 -25.93
N CYS A 181 0.48 8.24 -24.71
CA CYS A 181 -0.34 7.72 -23.63
C CYS A 181 -1.74 8.32 -23.74
N PRO A 182 -2.81 7.50 -23.66
CA PRO A 182 -4.16 8.03 -23.62
C PRO A 182 -4.27 8.97 -22.43
N ALA A 183 -4.76 10.19 -22.67
CA ALA A 183 -5.16 11.07 -21.58
C ALA A 183 -6.23 10.32 -20.78
N LEU A 184 -5.98 10.09 -19.48
CA LEU A 184 -6.83 9.34 -18.55
C LEU A 184 -8.31 9.44 -18.96
N SER A 185 -8.84 8.41 -19.64
CA SER A 185 -10.27 8.37 -19.92
C SER A 185 -10.95 7.95 -18.63
N GLU A 186 -11.68 8.90 -18.06
CA GLU A 186 -12.72 8.76 -17.03
C GLU A 186 -13.16 7.31 -16.81
N SER A 187 -12.92 6.82 -15.58
CA SER A 187 -13.62 5.67 -15.04
C SER A 187 -15.13 5.85 -15.28
N ALA A 188 -15.71 4.95 -16.06
CA ALA A 188 -17.14 4.90 -16.32
C ALA A 188 -17.94 5.01 -15.00
N PRO A 189 -19.06 5.75 -14.98
CA PRO A 189 -19.86 5.87 -13.77
C PRO A 189 -20.46 4.49 -13.44
N ALA A 190 -20.36 4.11 -12.17
CA ALA A 190 -21.07 2.97 -11.62
C ALA A 190 -22.58 3.17 -11.84
N GLN A 191 -23.15 2.48 -12.83
CA GLN A 191 -24.59 2.38 -12.99
C GLN A 191 -25.07 1.15 -12.20
N GLY A 192 -25.98 1.40 -11.25
CA GLY A 192 -26.87 0.36 -10.72
C GLY A 192 -26.93 0.28 -9.19
N ALA A 193 -27.71 1.16 -8.57
CA ALA A 193 -28.38 0.85 -7.31
C ALA A 193 -29.88 0.70 -7.62
N PRO A 194 -30.52 -0.45 -7.33
CA PRO A 194 -31.97 -0.56 -7.42
C PRO A 194 -32.65 0.08 -6.22
N LEU A 195 -33.81 0.69 -6.47
CA LEU A 195 -34.79 1.16 -5.48
C LEU A 195 -35.44 -0.01 -4.74
#